data_AF-A0A7X7M5Y3-F1
#
_entry.id   AF-A0A7X7M5Y3-F1
#
_cell.length_a   1.000
_cell.length_b   1.000
_cell.length_c   1.000
_cell.angle_alpha   90.00
_cell.angle_beta   90.00
_cell.angle_gamma   90.00
#
_symmetry.space_group_name_H-M   'P 1'
#
loop_
_entity.id
_entity.type
_entity.pdbx_description
1 polymer ?
#
loop_
_entity_poly.entity_id
_entity_poly.type
_entity_poly.pdbx_seq_one_letter_code
_entity_poly.pdbx_strand_id
1 'polypeptide(L)'
;MTGKEIRASFLDFYESKGHRRVASSSLVPFNDHTLLFTNAGMVQFKDIFLGVEKRDYTRAVTAQRCVRAGGKHNDLDTVGRTARHHTFFEMLGNFSFGDYFKSDAISFAWEYLTEVLELPKDKLYVTVFEEDDEARELWHKIAGIDYERIFRIGAKDNFWAMGDTGPCGPCSEIFFDRGEKYGCDAPVCGVGQCDCDRWMEIWNLVFMQYERDEQGNLTPLPKPSIDTGMGLERITSIIQGVDSNYDTDIMAGIIQGVERLSGKKYYGDQRGFPFRVIADHIRSCSFLIGDGVLPSNEGRGYVLRRILRRAARFGMDLGLGDPFLDRLFPYVKASLADQYPLLIERESTIINAIRQEEQRFHMTLKAGMAMAQEIVARLREQQQSVFSGDDLFLLYDTYGFPLDLAKDIAWQEGFTIDEEGFHAAMHNQRQLSKNARSDADDGDN
;
A
#
# COMPACT_ATOMS: atom_id res chain seq x y z
N MET A 1 3.50 17.00 15.95
CA MET A 1 3.99 15.69 16.42
C MET A 1 4.73 14.99 15.28
N THR A 2 5.78 14.22 15.60
CA THR A 2 6.48 13.32 14.67
C THR A 2 5.65 12.06 14.39
N GLY A 3 5.91 11.34 13.31
CA GLY A 3 5.26 10.05 13.04
C GLY A 3 5.49 9.04 14.18
N LYS A 4 6.66 9.11 14.83
CA LYS A 4 6.98 8.34 16.04
C LYS A 4 6.08 8.68 17.22
N GLU A 5 5.88 9.97 17.49
CA GLU A 5 4.99 10.44 18.55
C GLU A 5 3.53 10.07 18.29
N ILE A 6 3.05 10.23 17.06
CA ILE A 6 1.66 9.89 16.68
C ILE A 6 1.39 8.39 16.85
N ARG A 7 2.33 7.54 16.42
CA ARG A 7 2.22 6.09 16.64
C ARG A 7 2.15 5.75 18.13
N ALA A 8 3.02 6.34 18.94
CA ALA A 8 3.04 6.10 20.38
C ALA A 8 1.74 6.57 21.04
N SER A 9 1.28 7.79 20.74
CA SER A 9 0.05 8.34 21.31
C SER A 9 -1.18 7.51 20.94
N PHE A 10 -1.24 6.96 19.73
CA PHE A 10 -2.33 6.08 19.32
C PHE A 10 -2.38 4.80 20.17
N LEU A 11 -1.24 4.14 20.31
CA LEU A 11 -1.14 2.90 21.08
C LEU A 11 -1.42 3.15 22.58
N ASP A 12 -0.86 4.22 23.14
CA ASP A 12 -1.08 4.62 24.54
C ASP A 12 -2.54 5.00 24.80
N PHE A 13 -3.19 5.72 23.88
CA PHE A 13 -4.60 6.10 23.98
C PHE A 13 -5.49 4.87 24.08
N TYR A 14 -5.37 3.90 23.18
CA TYR A 14 -6.21 2.70 23.20
C TYR A 14 -5.87 1.76 24.36
N GLU A 15 -4.61 1.67 24.81
CA GLU A 15 -4.29 0.96 26.05
C GLU A 15 -5.00 1.58 27.26
N SER A 16 -5.10 2.91 27.32
CA SER A 16 -5.87 3.59 28.37
C SER A 16 -7.39 3.27 28.32
N LYS A 17 -7.89 2.81 27.17
CA LYS A 17 -9.28 2.33 26.96
C LYS A 17 -9.43 0.81 27.13
N GLY A 18 -8.39 0.14 27.65
CA GLY A 18 -8.40 -1.28 27.98
C GLY A 18 -8.04 -2.21 26.81
N HIS A 19 -7.48 -1.68 25.72
CA HIS A 19 -7.00 -2.52 24.62
C HIS A 19 -5.65 -3.14 24.95
N ARG A 20 -5.44 -4.39 24.56
CA ARG A 20 -4.12 -5.02 24.61
C ARG A 20 -3.26 -4.51 23.46
N ARG A 21 -2.12 -3.88 23.74
CA ARG A 21 -1.11 -3.63 22.70
C ARG A 21 -0.54 -4.95 22.19
N VAL A 22 -0.70 -5.19 20.89
CA VAL A 22 -0.17 -6.37 20.20
C VAL A 22 0.86 -5.91 19.16
N ALA A 23 1.96 -6.66 19.03
CA ALA A 23 3.00 -6.35 18.07
C ALA A 23 2.48 -6.46 16.62
N SER A 24 3.08 -5.70 15.70
CA SER A 24 2.87 -5.91 14.26
C SER A 24 3.24 -7.35 13.90
N SER A 25 2.38 -8.02 13.13
CA SER A 25 2.72 -9.31 12.53
C SER A 25 3.73 -9.15 11.39
N SER A 26 4.21 -10.28 10.88
CA SER A 26 5.01 -10.35 9.66
C SER A 26 4.23 -9.83 8.45
N LEU A 27 4.93 -9.26 7.47
CA LEU A 27 4.40 -8.97 6.14
C LEU A 27 4.05 -10.24 5.35
N VAL A 28 4.54 -11.40 5.80
CA VAL A 28 4.24 -12.71 5.26
C VAL A 28 3.19 -13.37 6.16
N PRO A 29 1.91 -13.45 5.74
CA PRO A 29 0.86 -14.09 6.53
C PRO A 29 1.22 -15.53 6.88
N PHE A 30 1.01 -15.89 8.15
CA PHE A 30 1.20 -17.25 8.64
C PHE A 30 -0.06 -18.09 8.34
N ASN A 31 0.10 -19.24 7.69
CA ASN A 31 -0.99 -20.16 7.33
C ASN A 31 -2.14 -19.57 6.48
N ASP A 32 -1.94 -18.42 5.83
CA ASP A 32 -2.88 -17.89 4.84
C ASP A 32 -2.25 -17.92 3.44
N HIS A 33 -2.79 -18.81 2.59
CA HIS A 33 -2.35 -19.00 1.20
C HIS A 33 -3.09 -18.09 0.21
N THR A 34 -4.19 -17.44 0.62
CA THR A 34 -4.95 -16.54 -0.27
C THR A 34 -4.37 -15.12 -0.27
N LEU A 35 -3.62 -14.74 0.77
CA LEU A 35 -2.96 -13.45 0.86
C LEU A 35 -1.47 -13.48 0.49
N LEU A 36 -1.11 -12.58 -0.42
CA LEU A 36 0.29 -12.40 -0.82
C LEU A 36 1.09 -11.70 0.29
N PHE A 37 0.57 -10.61 0.85
CA PHE A 37 1.19 -9.89 1.96
C PHE A 37 0.14 -9.43 2.96
N THR A 38 0.57 -9.16 4.19
CA THR A 38 -0.26 -8.49 5.19
C THR A 38 -0.58 -7.07 4.70
N ASN A 39 -1.84 -6.82 4.34
CA ASN A 39 -2.31 -5.58 3.72
C ASN A 39 -3.12 -4.67 4.68
N ALA A 40 -3.45 -5.19 5.88
CA ALA A 40 -4.24 -4.52 6.91
C ALA A 40 -3.88 -5.02 8.32
N GLY A 41 -4.25 -4.26 9.34
CA GLY A 41 -4.07 -4.61 10.76
C GLY A 41 -4.81 -5.88 11.18
N MET A 42 -6.01 -6.10 10.64
CA MET A 42 -6.89 -7.21 10.99
C MET A 42 -6.39 -8.60 10.59
N VAL A 43 -5.42 -8.69 9.67
CA VAL A 43 -4.99 -9.97 9.07
C VAL A 43 -4.54 -10.97 10.14
N GLN A 44 -3.81 -10.50 11.15
CA GLN A 44 -3.33 -11.34 12.26
C GLN A 44 -4.43 -11.76 13.25
N PHE A 45 -5.63 -11.21 13.10
CA PHE A 45 -6.79 -11.47 13.96
C PHE A 45 -7.94 -12.15 13.20
N LYS A 46 -7.73 -12.55 11.95
CA LYS A 46 -8.74 -13.19 11.07
C LYS A 46 -9.49 -14.32 11.80
N ASP A 47 -8.75 -15.27 12.37
CA ASP A 47 -9.35 -16.43 13.05
C ASP A 47 -10.08 -16.06 14.35
N ILE A 48 -9.75 -14.93 14.97
CA ILE A 48 -10.48 -14.41 16.13
C ILE A 48 -11.82 -13.84 15.69
N PHE A 49 -11.86 -13.07 14.59
CA PHE A 49 -13.13 -12.57 14.02
C PHE A 49 -14.06 -13.70 13.59
N LEU A 50 -13.51 -14.79 13.04
CA LEU A 50 -14.26 -15.99 12.67
C LEU A 50 -14.67 -16.85 13.88
N GLY A 51 -14.14 -16.56 15.08
CA GLY A 51 -14.41 -17.32 16.30
C GLY A 51 -13.70 -18.68 16.38
N VAL A 52 -12.76 -18.93 15.47
CA VAL A 52 -11.91 -20.14 15.43
C VAL A 52 -10.86 -20.09 16.55
N GLU A 53 -10.24 -18.92 16.73
CA GLU A 53 -9.24 -18.67 17.77
C GLU A 53 -9.83 -17.85 18.91
N LYS A 54 -9.39 -18.13 20.15
CA LYS A 54 -9.70 -17.33 21.34
C LYS A 54 -8.42 -16.81 21.97
N ARG A 55 -8.41 -15.54 22.35
CA ARG A 55 -7.34 -14.88 23.12
C ARG A 55 -7.81 -14.58 24.54
N ASP A 56 -6.86 -14.25 25.41
CA ASP A 56 -7.10 -13.79 26.79
C ASP A 56 -7.55 -12.33 26.88
N TYR A 57 -7.61 -11.63 25.74
CA TYR A 57 -8.13 -10.28 25.59
C TYR A 57 -9.27 -10.23 24.55
N THR A 58 -10.20 -9.31 24.75
CA THR A 58 -11.33 -9.03 23.83
C THR A 58 -11.15 -7.75 23.03
N ARG A 59 -10.10 -6.97 23.32
CA ARG A 59 -9.76 -5.71 22.66
C ARG A 59 -8.28 -5.66 22.37
N ALA A 60 -7.88 -5.17 21.21
CA ALA A 60 -6.46 -5.06 20.83
C ALA A 60 -6.15 -3.75 20.11
N VAL A 61 -4.92 -3.27 20.21
CA VAL A 61 -4.42 -2.14 19.42
C VAL A 61 -3.07 -2.48 18.81
N THR A 62 -2.85 -2.10 17.55
CA THR A 62 -1.60 -2.35 16.82
C THR A 62 -1.19 -1.15 15.96
N ALA A 63 0.10 -1.11 15.63
CA ALA A 63 0.66 -0.35 14.52
C ALA A 63 1.25 -1.37 13.52
N GLN A 64 0.39 -1.84 12.62
CA GLN A 64 0.72 -2.92 11.71
C GLN A 64 1.48 -2.41 10.49
N ARG A 65 2.60 -3.06 10.18
CA ARG A 65 3.30 -2.90 8.90
C ARG A 65 2.46 -3.56 7.79
N CYS A 66 2.18 -2.83 6.73
CA CYS A 66 1.35 -3.29 5.61
C CYS A 66 2.10 -3.17 4.29
N VAL A 67 1.86 -4.13 3.38
CA VAL A 67 2.28 -4.03 1.98
C VAL A 67 1.09 -4.18 1.04
N ARG A 68 0.92 -3.22 0.11
CA ARG A 68 -0.09 -3.23 -0.96
C ARG A 68 0.58 -3.18 -2.33
N ALA A 69 1.14 -4.31 -2.73
CA ALA A 69 1.86 -4.46 -4.00
C ALA A 69 1.45 -5.73 -4.78
N GLY A 70 0.22 -6.21 -4.58
CA GLY A 70 -0.30 -7.39 -5.28
C GLY A 70 -1.63 -7.90 -4.72
N GLY A 71 -2.32 -8.74 -5.49
CA GLY A 71 -3.67 -9.22 -5.16
C GLY A 71 -4.72 -8.11 -5.30
N LYS A 72 -5.80 -8.20 -4.52
CA LYS A 72 -6.93 -7.25 -4.52
C LYS A 72 -6.53 -5.81 -4.21
N HIS A 73 -5.54 -5.62 -3.32
CA HIS A 73 -5.06 -4.32 -2.89
C HIS A 73 -3.65 -4.09 -3.45
N ASN A 74 -3.57 -3.39 -4.57
CA ASN A 74 -2.31 -3.13 -5.27
C ASN A 74 -2.15 -1.65 -5.62
N ASP A 75 -1.27 -0.97 -4.89
CA ASP A 75 -0.95 0.44 -5.06
C ASP A 75 0.37 0.65 -5.84
N LEU A 76 0.97 -0.41 -6.38
CA LEU A 76 2.29 -0.32 -7.02
C LEU A 76 2.32 0.73 -8.14
N ASP A 77 1.31 0.76 -9.00
CA ASP A 77 1.24 1.67 -10.15
C ASP A 77 0.94 3.13 -9.76
N THR A 78 0.40 3.37 -8.55
CA THR A 78 0.04 4.72 -8.06
C THR A 78 1.12 5.37 -7.20
N VAL A 79 2.04 4.57 -6.66
CA VAL A 79 3.17 5.02 -5.82
C VAL A 79 4.02 6.04 -6.55
N GLY A 80 4.34 7.13 -5.84
CA GLY A 80 5.09 8.27 -6.33
C GLY A 80 4.29 9.24 -7.20
N ARG A 81 3.25 8.77 -7.92
CA ARG A 81 2.40 9.63 -8.76
C ARG A 81 1.45 10.46 -7.92
N THR A 82 0.92 9.87 -6.85
CA THR A 82 0.04 10.53 -5.89
C THR A 82 0.79 10.93 -4.62
N ALA A 83 0.21 11.84 -3.84
CA ALA A 83 0.79 12.29 -2.59
C ALA A 83 0.60 11.31 -1.40
N ARG A 84 -0.20 10.26 -1.56
CA ARG A 84 -0.74 9.47 -0.44
C ARG A 84 -0.58 7.95 -0.52
N HIS A 85 -0.24 7.39 -1.68
CA HIS A 85 -0.13 5.94 -1.87
C HIS A 85 1.30 5.45 -1.68
N HIS A 86 1.44 4.32 -1.00
CA HIS A 86 2.70 3.67 -0.68
C HIS A 86 2.60 2.18 -0.97
N THR A 87 3.71 1.54 -1.32
CA THR A 87 3.74 0.08 -1.33
C THR A 87 3.86 -0.44 0.10
N PHE A 88 4.64 0.23 0.96
CA PHE A 88 4.74 -0.06 2.39
C PHE A 88 4.26 1.12 3.22
N PHE A 89 3.39 0.85 4.17
CA PHE A 89 2.88 1.85 5.10
C PHE A 89 2.56 1.22 6.45
N GLU A 90 2.25 2.05 7.45
CA GLU A 90 1.79 1.57 8.74
C GLU A 90 0.31 1.88 8.95
N MET A 91 -0.43 0.86 9.37
CA MET A 91 -1.84 0.98 9.72
C MET A 91 -1.98 0.93 11.25
N LEU A 92 -2.41 2.06 11.81
CA LEU A 92 -2.82 2.17 13.20
C LEU A 92 -4.23 1.62 13.34
N GLY A 93 -4.44 0.60 14.16
CA GLY A 93 -5.74 -0.05 14.28
C GLY A 93 -6.10 -0.42 15.71
N ASN A 94 -7.36 -0.20 16.07
CA ASN A 94 -8.01 -0.79 17.24
C ASN A 94 -9.00 -1.88 16.82
N PHE A 95 -9.10 -2.92 17.62
CA PHE A 95 -9.91 -4.10 17.33
C PHE A 95 -10.79 -4.46 18.53
N SER A 96 -12.03 -4.84 18.27
CA SER A 96 -12.99 -5.37 19.24
C SER A 96 -13.41 -6.76 18.78
N PHE A 97 -13.25 -7.77 19.63
CA PHE A 97 -13.61 -9.15 19.33
C PHE A 97 -14.88 -9.55 20.09
N GLY A 98 -16.03 -9.09 19.59
CA GLY A 98 -17.32 -9.31 20.24
C GLY A 98 -17.45 -8.62 21.61
N ASP A 99 -16.86 -7.43 21.75
CA ASP A 99 -16.88 -6.60 22.96
C ASP A 99 -17.72 -5.33 22.71
N TYR A 100 -17.07 -4.22 22.34
CA TYR A 100 -17.76 -3.00 21.93
C TYR A 100 -18.04 -2.97 20.43
N PHE A 101 -18.96 -2.11 20.00
CA PHE A 101 -19.36 -1.97 18.60
C PHE A 101 -19.42 -0.49 18.16
N LYS A 102 -20.29 -0.14 17.21
CA LYS A 102 -20.32 1.16 16.52
C LYS A 102 -20.22 2.38 17.43
N SER A 103 -21.03 2.46 18.49
CA SER A 103 -21.08 3.63 19.39
C SER A 103 -19.71 3.94 20.01
N ASP A 104 -19.06 2.95 20.59
CA ASP A 104 -17.76 3.15 21.23
C ASP A 104 -16.64 3.30 20.18
N ALA A 105 -16.71 2.58 19.05
CA ALA A 105 -15.77 2.74 17.96
C ALA A 105 -15.72 4.18 17.44
N ILE A 106 -16.90 4.77 17.19
CA ILE A 106 -17.07 6.17 16.79
C ILE A 106 -16.59 7.11 17.89
N SER A 107 -16.96 6.85 19.15
CA SER A 107 -16.56 7.68 20.29
C SER A 107 -15.05 7.74 20.46
N PHE A 108 -14.36 6.60 20.42
CA PHE A 108 -12.91 6.53 20.55
C PHE A 108 -12.19 7.19 19.38
N ALA A 109 -12.64 6.95 18.15
CA ALA A 109 -12.03 7.56 16.97
C ALA A 109 -12.17 9.09 17.02
N TRP A 110 -13.36 9.58 17.35
CA TRP A 110 -13.62 11.02 17.47
C TRP A 110 -12.83 11.68 18.60
N GLU A 111 -12.79 11.06 19.79
CA GLU A 111 -11.99 11.53 20.93
C GLU A 111 -10.51 11.60 20.56
N TYR A 112 -9.95 10.56 19.94
CA TYR A 112 -8.55 10.56 19.54
C TYR A 112 -8.23 11.68 18.53
N LEU A 113 -9.04 11.83 17.48
CA LEU A 113 -8.79 12.84 16.45
C LEU A 113 -8.92 14.26 16.98
N THR A 114 -9.90 14.52 17.85
CA THR A 114 -10.30 15.89 18.19
C THR A 114 -9.79 16.37 19.55
N GLU A 115 -9.53 15.46 20.48
CA GLU A 115 -9.05 15.80 21.82
C GLU A 115 -7.57 15.42 22.02
N VAL A 116 -7.07 14.36 21.36
CA VAL A 116 -5.64 13.96 21.47
C VAL A 116 -4.79 14.59 20.36
N LEU A 117 -5.24 14.47 19.10
CA LEU A 117 -4.57 15.09 17.96
C LEU A 117 -5.01 16.54 17.72
N GLU A 118 -6.02 17.01 18.45
CA GLU A 118 -6.54 18.38 18.39
C GLU A 118 -6.92 18.84 16.96
N LEU A 119 -7.40 17.91 16.12
CA LEU A 119 -7.86 18.26 14.78
C LEU A 119 -9.12 19.14 14.84
N PRO A 120 -9.20 20.19 13.99
CA PRO A 120 -10.38 21.04 13.91
C PRO A 120 -11.62 20.26 13.48
N LYS A 121 -12.64 20.22 14.35
CA LYS A 121 -13.90 19.47 14.14
C LYS A 121 -14.66 19.92 12.89
N ASP A 122 -14.52 21.19 12.50
CA ASP A 122 -15.14 21.77 11.30
C ASP A 122 -14.54 21.24 9.98
N LYS A 123 -13.33 20.66 10.03
CA LYS A 123 -12.67 20.05 8.87
C LYS A 123 -12.87 18.55 8.75
N LEU A 124 -13.55 17.92 9.70
CA LEU A 124 -13.81 16.49 9.69
C LEU A 124 -15.17 16.20 9.06
N TYR A 125 -15.15 15.25 8.12
CA TYR A 125 -16.31 14.76 7.39
C TYR A 125 -16.33 13.24 7.51
N VAL A 126 -17.50 12.63 7.38
CA VAL A 126 -17.63 11.18 7.50
C VAL A 126 -18.48 10.59 6.39
N THR A 127 -18.15 9.37 5.99
CA THR A 127 -18.99 8.54 5.12
C THR A 127 -19.56 7.38 5.91
N VAL A 128 -20.74 6.90 5.53
CA VAL A 128 -21.36 5.68 6.04
C VAL A 128 -21.91 4.86 4.89
N PHE A 129 -22.04 3.54 5.08
CA PHE A 129 -22.73 2.69 4.13
C PHE A 129 -24.18 3.15 3.95
N GLU A 130 -24.66 3.16 2.70
CA GLU A 130 -25.96 3.75 2.36
C GLU A 130 -27.15 3.16 3.13
N GLU A 131 -27.06 1.89 3.52
CA GLU A 131 -28.06 1.16 4.30
C GLU A 131 -27.82 1.21 5.83
N ASP A 132 -26.73 1.83 6.29
CA ASP A 132 -26.37 1.89 7.72
C ASP A 132 -26.88 3.17 8.39
N ASP A 133 -28.20 3.21 8.63
CA ASP A 133 -28.85 4.32 9.36
C ASP A 133 -28.30 4.50 10.78
N GLU A 134 -27.94 3.40 11.45
CA GLU A 134 -27.43 3.42 12.81
C GLU A 134 -26.12 4.21 12.91
N ALA A 135 -25.16 3.97 12.01
CA ALA A 135 -23.89 4.68 12.00
C ALA A 135 -24.08 6.19 11.77
N ARG A 136 -25.01 6.58 10.88
CA ARG A 136 -25.32 8.00 10.62
C ARG A 136 -25.84 8.70 11.87
N GLU A 137 -26.79 8.08 12.58
CA GLU A 137 -27.36 8.65 13.80
C GLU A 137 -26.33 8.72 14.93
N LEU A 138 -25.47 7.70 15.05
CA LEU A 138 -24.39 7.69 16.04
C LEU A 138 -23.38 8.80 15.79
N TRP A 139 -22.96 9.05 14.53
CA TRP A 139 -22.09 10.17 14.21
C TRP A 139 -22.69 11.52 14.60
N HIS A 140 -23.96 11.76 14.26
CA HIS A 140 -24.63 12.99 14.63
C HIS A 140 -24.69 13.16 16.17
N LYS A 141 -25.08 12.11 16.89
CA LYS A 141 -25.25 12.14 18.34
C LYS A 141 -23.95 12.23 19.14
N ILE A 142 -22.92 11.49 18.73
CA ILE A 142 -21.66 11.34 19.47
C ILE A 142 -20.68 12.44 19.09
N ALA A 143 -20.49 12.66 17.80
CA ALA A 143 -19.50 13.60 17.29
C ALA A 143 -20.06 15.03 17.11
N GLY A 144 -21.39 15.18 17.11
CA GLY A 144 -22.04 16.47 16.86
C GLY A 144 -21.88 16.95 15.41
N ILE A 145 -21.63 16.03 14.47
CA ILE A 145 -21.47 16.35 13.05
C ILE A 145 -22.86 16.55 12.44
N ASP A 146 -23.03 17.66 11.71
CA ASP A 146 -24.27 17.92 10.98
C ASP A 146 -24.48 16.90 9.86
N TYR A 147 -25.73 16.52 9.59
CA TYR A 147 -26.04 15.53 8.55
C TYR A 147 -25.51 15.89 7.15
N GLU A 148 -25.29 17.17 6.85
CA GLU A 148 -24.69 17.64 5.59
C GLU A 148 -23.23 17.24 5.41
N ARG A 149 -22.54 16.86 6.51
CA ARG A 149 -21.16 16.37 6.52
C ARG A 149 -21.06 14.86 6.76
N ILE A 150 -22.20 14.17 6.77
CA ILE A 150 -22.32 12.72 6.88
C ILE A 150 -22.85 12.18 5.55
N PHE A 151 -21.96 11.70 4.69
CA PHE A 151 -22.30 11.23 3.36
C PHE A 151 -22.67 9.75 3.38
N ARG A 152 -23.73 9.38 2.65
CA ARG A 152 -24.09 7.99 2.39
C ARG A 152 -23.45 7.55 1.09
N ILE A 153 -22.71 6.44 1.13
CA ILE A 153 -21.98 5.91 -0.02
C ILE A 153 -22.29 4.42 -0.16
N GLY A 154 -22.35 3.95 -1.41
CA GLY A 154 -22.67 2.57 -1.72
C GLY A 154 -21.56 1.58 -1.37
N ALA A 155 -21.81 0.31 -1.65
CA ALA A 155 -20.97 -0.81 -1.23
C ALA A 155 -19.54 -0.81 -1.80
N LYS A 156 -19.28 -0.05 -2.88
CA LYS A 156 -17.96 0.02 -3.49
C LYS A 156 -16.91 0.56 -2.51
N ASP A 157 -17.28 1.58 -1.74
CA ASP A 157 -16.34 2.31 -0.87
C ASP A 157 -16.67 2.07 0.62
N ASN A 158 -17.95 1.97 0.98
CA ASN A 158 -18.38 1.79 2.38
C ASN A 158 -18.80 0.36 2.75
N PHE A 159 -18.37 -0.65 1.98
CA PHE A 159 -18.45 -2.07 2.39
C PHE A 159 -17.07 -2.73 2.27
N TRP A 160 -16.41 -2.93 3.41
CA TRP A 160 -15.05 -3.40 3.44
C TRP A 160 -14.98 -4.93 3.46
N ALA A 161 -14.04 -5.50 2.71
CA ALA A 161 -13.74 -6.93 2.72
C ALA A 161 -12.24 -7.21 2.55
N MET A 162 -11.70 -8.10 3.39
CA MET A 162 -10.28 -8.45 3.48
C MET A 162 -9.66 -8.92 2.17
N GLY A 163 -10.41 -9.72 1.43
CA GLY A 163 -10.02 -10.34 0.18
C GLY A 163 -11.26 -10.72 -0.61
N ASP A 164 -11.15 -11.79 -1.39
CA ASP A 164 -12.31 -12.40 -2.06
C ASP A 164 -13.18 -13.19 -1.08
N THR A 165 -12.57 -13.71 -0.01
CA THR A 165 -13.22 -14.41 1.10
C THR A 165 -12.79 -13.86 2.47
N GLY A 166 -13.53 -14.21 3.53
CA GLY A 166 -13.21 -13.89 4.92
C GLY A 166 -14.09 -12.79 5.54
N PRO A 167 -13.70 -12.28 6.73
CA PRO A 167 -14.48 -11.27 7.46
C PRO A 167 -14.68 -9.97 6.66
N CYS A 168 -15.90 -9.44 6.71
CA CYS A 168 -16.32 -8.23 6.01
C CYS A 168 -17.52 -7.55 6.72
N GLY A 169 -17.86 -6.33 6.27
CA GLY A 169 -19.01 -5.60 6.78
C GLY A 169 -19.09 -4.17 6.28
N PRO A 170 -20.18 -3.46 6.61
CA PRO A 170 -20.28 -2.02 6.35
C PRO A 170 -19.18 -1.29 7.11
N CYS A 171 -18.71 -0.18 6.55
CA CYS A 171 -17.71 0.65 7.21
C CYS A 171 -18.09 2.13 7.15
N SER A 172 -17.42 2.91 7.99
CA SER A 172 -17.53 4.35 8.05
C SER A 172 -16.15 4.97 8.03
N GLU A 173 -15.92 5.89 7.10
CA GLU A 173 -14.60 6.51 6.93
C GLU A 173 -14.64 7.97 7.37
N ILE A 174 -13.54 8.42 7.95
CA ILE A 174 -13.34 9.80 8.38
C ILE A 174 -12.40 10.47 7.38
N PHE A 175 -12.85 11.61 6.86
CA PHE A 175 -12.13 12.45 5.92
C PHE A 175 -11.74 13.77 6.57
N PHE A 176 -10.57 14.29 6.18
CA PHE A 176 -10.11 15.61 6.56
C PHE A 176 -10.09 16.54 5.36
N ASP A 177 -10.74 17.70 5.45
CA ASP A 177 -10.65 18.77 4.45
C ASP A 177 -9.32 19.51 4.58
N ARG A 178 -8.40 19.21 3.67
CA ARG A 178 -7.08 19.87 3.62
C ARG A 178 -7.16 21.32 3.09
N GLY A 179 -8.30 21.73 2.56
CA GLY A 179 -8.60 23.06 2.07
C GLY A 179 -8.59 23.19 0.54
N GLU A 180 -9.14 24.29 0.05
CA GLU A 180 -9.39 24.55 -1.38
C GLU A 180 -8.15 24.43 -2.27
N LYS A 181 -6.95 24.70 -1.74
CA LYS A 181 -5.69 24.60 -2.50
C LYS A 181 -5.40 23.19 -3.04
N TYR A 182 -6.04 22.15 -2.48
CA TYR A 182 -5.92 20.77 -2.93
C TYR A 182 -7.14 20.30 -3.73
N GLY A 183 -8.08 21.20 -4.02
CA GLY A 183 -9.28 20.89 -4.79
C GLY A 183 -8.96 20.56 -6.26
N CYS A 184 -9.88 19.88 -6.91
CA CYS A 184 -9.82 19.56 -8.34
C CYS A 184 -10.93 20.24 -9.13
N ASP A 185 -10.79 20.27 -10.46
CA ASP A 185 -11.75 20.87 -11.40
C ASP A 185 -12.99 19.97 -11.67
N ALA A 186 -13.24 18.98 -10.83
CA ALA A 186 -14.46 18.17 -10.93
C ALA A 186 -15.71 19.05 -10.74
N PRO A 187 -16.86 18.74 -11.40
CA PRO A 187 -18.09 19.52 -11.25
C PRO A 187 -18.52 19.73 -9.79
N VAL A 188 -18.23 18.73 -8.94
CA VAL A 188 -18.36 18.80 -7.49
C VAL A 188 -17.09 18.24 -6.85
N CYS A 189 -16.24 19.11 -6.30
CA CYS A 189 -15.12 18.69 -5.46
C CYS A 189 -15.64 18.38 -4.05
N GLY A 190 -16.03 17.13 -3.80
CA GLY A 190 -16.62 16.68 -2.54
C GLY A 190 -16.19 15.26 -2.13
N VAL A 191 -16.44 14.92 -0.87
CA VAL A 191 -16.24 13.56 -0.30
C VAL A 191 -17.09 12.56 -1.10
N GLY A 192 -16.46 11.47 -1.55
CA GLY A 192 -17.11 10.44 -2.37
C GLY A 192 -17.50 10.88 -3.79
N GLN A 193 -17.15 12.10 -4.21
CA GLN A 193 -17.47 12.64 -5.55
C GLN A 193 -16.24 12.79 -6.44
N CYS A 194 -15.05 12.92 -5.84
CA CYS A 194 -13.78 13.06 -6.55
C CYS A 194 -12.65 12.39 -5.76
N ASP A 195 -11.54 12.08 -6.44
CA ASP A 195 -10.37 11.41 -5.85
C ASP A 195 -9.17 12.36 -5.67
N CYS A 196 -9.47 13.66 -5.50
CA CYS A 196 -8.45 14.69 -5.29
C CYS A 196 -7.84 14.65 -3.88
N ASP A 197 -6.75 15.39 -3.69
CA ASP A 197 -6.03 15.42 -2.41
C ASP A 197 -6.63 16.38 -1.37
N ARG A 198 -7.78 17.02 -1.63
CA ARG A 198 -8.51 17.86 -0.66
C ARG A 198 -9.19 17.02 0.42
N TRP A 199 -9.96 16.03 -0.01
CA TRP A 199 -10.78 15.19 0.86
C TRP A 199 -9.98 13.93 1.19
N MET A 200 -9.11 14.02 2.19
CA MET A 200 -8.20 12.93 2.51
C MET A 200 -8.85 11.97 3.51
N GLU A 201 -9.06 10.71 3.09
CA GLU A 201 -9.44 9.62 3.99
C GLU A 201 -8.29 9.37 4.98
N ILE A 202 -8.58 9.57 6.28
CA ILE A 202 -7.60 9.41 7.36
C ILE A 202 -7.81 8.15 8.18
N TRP A 203 -9.06 7.68 8.33
CA TRP A 203 -9.37 6.54 9.19
C TRP A 203 -10.62 5.82 8.71
N ASN A 204 -10.53 4.51 8.53
CA ASN A 204 -11.68 3.64 8.24
C ASN A 204 -12.08 2.83 9.48
N LEU A 205 -13.37 2.84 9.84
CA LEU A 205 -14.00 2.07 10.91
C LEU A 205 -14.90 0.99 10.29
N VAL A 206 -14.45 -0.27 10.31
CA VAL A 206 -15.17 -1.41 9.76
C VAL A 206 -15.98 -2.09 10.86
N PHE A 207 -17.29 -2.23 10.60
CA PHE A 207 -18.22 -2.91 11.47
C PHE A 207 -18.36 -4.35 10.99
N MET A 208 -17.45 -5.22 11.44
CA MET A 208 -17.38 -6.62 11.03
C MET A 208 -18.67 -7.34 11.45
N GLN A 209 -19.42 -7.80 10.46
CA GLN A 209 -20.73 -8.42 10.64
C GLN A 209 -20.88 -9.74 9.90
N TYR A 210 -20.11 -9.94 8.82
CA TYR A 210 -20.27 -11.09 7.94
C TYR A 210 -18.94 -11.77 7.63
N GLU A 211 -19.00 -13.05 7.28
CA GLU A 211 -17.97 -13.77 6.54
C GLU A 211 -18.44 -13.96 5.09
N ARG A 212 -17.55 -13.71 4.13
CA ARG A 212 -17.79 -13.98 2.72
C ARG A 212 -17.15 -15.31 2.32
N ASP A 213 -17.93 -16.22 1.77
CA ASP A 213 -17.44 -17.49 1.21
C ASP A 213 -16.92 -17.35 -0.23
N GLU A 214 -16.37 -18.44 -0.80
CA GLU A 214 -15.84 -18.47 -2.18
C GLU A 214 -16.91 -18.24 -3.26
N GLN A 215 -18.19 -18.47 -2.94
CA GLN A 215 -19.31 -18.21 -3.83
C GLN A 215 -19.84 -16.77 -3.70
N GLY A 216 -19.29 -15.98 -2.77
CA GLY A 216 -19.68 -14.61 -2.48
C GLY A 216 -20.87 -14.48 -1.54
N ASN A 217 -21.35 -15.57 -0.93
CA ASN A 217 -22.44 -15.50 0.05
C ASN A 217 -21.94 -14.90 1.36
N LEU A 218 -22.81 -14.14 2.03
CA LEU A 218 -22.54 -13.51 3.31
C LEU A 218 -23.22 -14.28 4.44
N THR A 219 -22.43 -14.81 5.38
CA THR A 219 -22.92 -15.45 6.60
C THR A 219 -22.62 -14.55 7.81
N PRO A 220 -23.55 -14.35 8.76
CA PRO A 220 -23.27 -13.55 9.94
C PRO A 220 -22.12 -14.13 10.78
N LEU A 221 -21.22 -13.26 11.24
CA LEU A 221 -20.16 -13.64 12.18
C LEU A 221 -20.77 -14.03 13.53
N PRO A 222 -20.12 -14.93 14.31
CA PRO A 222 -20.63 -15.35 15.61
C PRO A 222 -20.83 -14.19 16.60
N LYS A 223 -19.99 -13.15 16.48
CA LYS A 223 -20.07 -11.92 17.27
C LYS A 223 -19.71 -10.72 16.40
N PRO A 224 -20.59 -9.71 16.28
CA PRO A 224 -20.25 -8.43 15.66
C PRO A 224 -19.00 -7.84 16.31
N SER A 225 -18.09 -7.34 15.49
CA SER A 225 -16.74 -6.99 15.91
C SER A 225 -16.29 -5.68 15.25
N ILE A 226 -15.23 -5.06 15.77
CA ILE A 226 -14.67 -3.83 15.21
C ILE A 226 -13.28 -4.09 14.67
N ASP A 227 -13.05 -3.61 13.46
CA ASP A 227 -11.74 -3.43 12.86
C ASP A 227 -11.61 -1.96 12.44
N THR A 228 -10.44 -1.36 12.63
CA THR A 228 -10.20 0.00 12.17
C THR A 228 -8.80 0.12 11.58
N GLY A 229 -8.62 1.02 10.63
CA GLY A 229 -7.31 1.32 10.08
C GLY A 229 -7.14 2.80 9.76
N MET A 230 -6.13 3.42 10.37
CA MET A 230 -5.65 4.77 10.07
C MET A 230 -4.23 4.69 9.51
N GLY A 231 -4.01 5.24 8.32
CA GLY A 231 -2.69 5.30 7.72
C GLY A 231 -1.79 6.29 8.46
N LEU A 232 -0.72 5.81 9.09
CA LEU A 232 0.18 6.63 9.89
C LEU A 232 0.77 7.78 9.06
N GLU A 233 1.22 7.50 7.85
CA GLU A 233 1.82 8.51 6.96
C GLU A 233 0.81 9.58 6.56
N ARG A 234 -0.47 9.22 6.38
CA ARG A 234 -1.54 10.17 6.03
C ARG A 234 -1.85 11.10 7.19
N ILE A 235 -2.09 10.55 8.39
CA ILE A 235 -2.38 11.39 9.55
C ILE A 235 -1.16 12.27 9.92
N THR A 236 0.05 11.75 9.74
CA THR A 236 1.29 12.51 9.98
C THR A 236 1.41 13.70 9.02
N SER A 237 1.06 13.55 7.74
CA SER A 237 1.13 14.66 6.78
C SER A 237 0.16 15.79 7.13
N ILE A 238 -1.02 15.45 7.65
CA ILE A 238 -2.00 16.43 8.16
C ILE A 238 -1.48 17.12 9.41
N ILE A 239 -1.01 16.39 10.40
CA ILE A 239 -0.52 16.95 11.67
C ILE A 239 0.72 17.83 11.48
N GLN A 240 1.56 17.52 10.49
CA GLN A 240 2.73 18.33 10.15
C GLN A 240 2.42 19.46 9.16
N GLY A 241 1.19 19.52 8.62
CA GLY A 241 0.77 20.55 7.68
C GLY A 241 1.52 20.52 6.35
N VAL A 242 1.98 19.35 5.91
CA VAL A 242 2.75 19.18 4.67
C VAL A 242 1.86 18.74 3.49
N ASP A 243 2.36 18.96 2.28
CA ASP A 243 1.58 18.73 1.05
C ASP A 243 1.51 17.24 0.66
N SER A 244 2.47 16.43 1.12
CA SER A 244 2.57 15.01 0.76
C SER A 244 2.97 14.13 1.94
N ASN A 245 2.57 12.86 1.91
CA ASN A 245 3.08 11.85 2.85
C ASN A 245 4.61 11.71 2.75
N TYR A 246 5.17 11.98 1.56
CA TYR A 246 6.59 11.95 1.30
C TYR A 246 7.36 13.11 1.94
N ASP A 247 6.67 14.17 2.34
CA ASP A 247 7.29 15.35 2.96
C ASP A 247 7.31 15.25 4.50
N THR A 248 6.80 14.15 5.06
CA THR A 248 6.78 13.89 6.50
C THR A 248 8.16 13.52 7.04
N ASP A 249 8.35 13.65 8.36
CA ASP A 249 9.55 13.20 9.06
C ASP A 249 9.89 11.72 8.83
N ILE A 250 8.86 10.87 8.62
CA ILE A 250 9.00 9.44 8.33
C ILE A 250 9.80 9.22 7.03
N MET A 251 9.54 10.05 6.00
CA MET A 251 10.05 9.88 4.64
C MET A 251 11.22 10.81 4.30
N ALA A 252 11.26 12.00 4.91
CA ALA A 252 12.21 13.06 4.58
C ALA A 252 13.67 12.59 4.67
N GLY A 253 14.03 11.80 5.69
CA GLY A 253 15.38 11.26 5.84
C GLY A 253 15.79 10.35 4.68
N ILE A 254 14.86 9.53 4.16
CA ILE A 254 15.13 8.62 3.05
C ILE A 254 15.28 9.41 1.75
N ILE A 255 14.40 10.39 1.51
CA ILE A 255 14.47 11.27 0.34
C ILE A 255 15.79 12.06 0.33
N GLN A 256 16.22 12.58 1.47
CA GLN A 256 17.54 13.23 1.60
C GLN A 256 18.68 12.26 1.27
N GLY A 257 18.53 10.97 1.59
CA GLY A 257 19.46 9.93 1.15
C GLY A 257 19.53 9.86 -0.38
N VAL A 258 18.39 9.88 -1.06
CA VAL A 258 18.33 9.89 -2.53
C VAL A 258 18.96 11.16 -3.12
N GLU A 259 18.70 12.34 -2.53
CA GLU A 259 19.33 13.61 -2.94
C GLU A 259 20.86 13.54 -2.83
N ARG A 260 21.38 13.04 -1.70
CA ARG A 260 22.83 12.91 -1.47
C ARG A 260 23.50 11.97 -2.45
N LEU A 261 22.86 10.84 -2.76
CA LEU A 261 23.43 9.86 -3.68
C LEU A 261 23.37 10.35 -5.13
N SER A 262 22.27 10.98 -5.53
CA SER A 262 22.06 11.43 -6.93
C SER A 262 22.69 12.78 -7.25
N GLY A 263 22.95 13.61 -6.23
CA GLY A 263 23.33 15.01 -6.42
C GLY A 263 22.20 15.89 -6.97
N LYS A 264 20.98 15.36 -7.08
CA LYS A 264 19.79 16.07 -7.56
C LYS A 264 18.91 16.48 -6.37
N LYS A 265 18.17 17.58 -6.54
CA LYS A 265 17.26 18.12 -5.52
C LYS A 265 15.85 17.53 -5.67
N TYR A 266 15.21 17.21 -4.55
CA TYR A 266 13.81 16.83 -4.47
C TYR A 266 12.90 18.06 -4.57
N TYR A 267 11.80 17.90 -5.32
CA TYR A 267 10.76 18.90 -5.48
C TYR A 267 9.41 18.22 -5.25
N GLY A 268 8.48 18.89 -4.54
CA GLY A 268 7.15 18.34 -4.26
C GLY A 268 6.27 18.10 -5.49
N ASP A 269 6.64 18.63 -6.67
CA ASP A 269 5.91 18.42 -7.92
C ASP A 269 6.31 17.10 -8.63
N GLN A 270 5.99 17.00 -9.92
CA GLN A 270 6.29 15.82 -10.74
C GLN A 270 7.78 15.49 -10.84
N ARG A 271 8.68 16.47 -10.66
CA ARG A 271 10.13 16.22 -10.66
C ARG A 271 10.57 15.36 -9.47
N GLY A 272 9.79 15.35 -8.39
CA GLY A 272 10.00 14.48 -7.24
C GLY A 272 9.54 13.04 -7.42
N PHE A 273 8.86 12.71 -8.52
CA PHE A 273 8.30 11.36 -8.75
C PHE A 273 9.33 10.23 -8.55
N PRO A 274 10.52 10.27 -9.19
CA PRO A 274 11.54 9.22 -8.99
C PRO A 274 12.02 9.11 -7.53
N PHE A 275 12.16 10.24 -6.83
CA PHE A 275 12.58 10.25 -5.42
C PHE A 275 11.55 9.56 -4.53
N ARG A 276 10.26 9.85 -4.75
CA ARG A 276 9.16 9.26 -4.00
C ARG A 276 9.08 7.75 -4.20
N VAL A 277 9.20 7.28 -5.46
CA VAL A 277 9.21 5.84 -5.77
C VAL A 277 10.39 5.15 -5.09
N ILE A 278 11.61 5.68 -5.23
CA ILE A 278 12.81 5.08 -4.61
C ILE A 278 12.67 5.02 -3.09
N ALA A 279 12.20 6.11 -2.45
CA ALA A 279 12.08 6.20 -1.01
C ALA A 279 11.01 5.26 -0.43
N ASP A 280 9.88 5.10 -1.10
CA ASP A 280 8.86 4.11 -0.73
C ASP A 280 9.39 2.67 -0.92
N HIS A 281 9.92 2.38 -2.11
CA HIS A 281 10.30 1.02 -2.48
C HIS A 281 11.45 0.48 -1.63
N ILE A 282 12.41 1.32 -1.20
CA ILE A 282 13.47 0.87 -0.29
C ILE A 282 12.90 0.45 1.09
N ARG A 283 11.82 1.08 1.58
CA ARG A 283 11.14 0.64 2.82
C ARG A 283 10.54 -0.75 2.60
N SER A 284 9.77 -0.93 1.53
CA SER A 284 9.15 -2.20 1.17
C SER A 284 10.16 -3.32 1.03
N CYS A 285 11.24 -3.10 0.27
CA CYS A 285 12.30 -4.09 0.10
C CYS A 285 12.95 -4.45 1.44
N SER A 286 13.25 -3.45 2.27
CA SER A 286 13.90 -3.65 3.56
C SER A 286 13.07 -4.52 4.50
N PHE A 287 11.77 -4.24 4.61
CA PHE A 287 10.89 -4.99 5.49
C PHE A 287 10.53 -6.38 4.95
N LEU A 288 10.28 -6.51 3.64
CA LEU A 288 10.01 -7.81 3.03
C LEU A 288 11.20 -8.76 3.19
N ILE A 289 12.43 -8.27 2.98
CA ILE A 289 13.64 -9.08 3.19
C ILE A 289 13.85 -9.37 4.68
N GLY A 290 13.59 -8.38 5.54
CA GLY A 290 13.62 -8.57 7.00
C GLY A 290 12.69 -9.71 7.45
N ASP A 291 11.48 -9.78 6.90
CA ASP A 291 10.50 -10.83 7.18
C ASP A 291 10.76 -12.14 6.38
N GLY A 292 11.91 -12.25 5.69
CA GLY A 292 12.40 -13.47 5.07
C GLY A 292 12.08 -13.68 3.58
N VAL A 293 11.50 -12.69 2.91
CA VAL A 293 11.25 -12.75 1.46
C VAL A 293 12.54 -12.46 0.69
N LEU A 294 12.93 -13.37 -0.21
CA LEU A 294 14.08 -13.17 -1.09
C LEU A 294 13.64 -12.96 -2.54
N PRO A 295 14.35 -12.14 -3.34
CA PRO A 295 14.03 -11.94 -4.75
C PRO A 295 14.00 -13.26 -5.53
N SER A 296 12.92 -13.51 -6.27
CA SER A 296 12.72 -14.72 -7.08
C SER A 296 11.88 -14.42 -8.33
N ASN A 297 11.58 -15.44 -9.14
CA ASN A 297 10.72 -15.32 -10.33
C ASN A 297 9.24 -15.67 -10.06
N GLU A 298 8.88 -16.05 -8.83
CA GLU A 298 7.52 -16.48 -8.50
C GLU A 298 7.03 -15.94 -7.15
N GLY A 299 5.71 -15.83 -7.01
CA GLY A 299 5.03 -15.46 -5.76
C GLY A 299 5.55 -14.17 -5.13
N ARG A 300 5.73 -14.18 -3.80
CA ARG A 300 6.18 -13.03 -3.01
C ARG A 300 7.55 -12.51 -3.45
N GLY A 301 8.47 -13.41 -3.78
CA GLY A 301 9.82 -13.05 -4.23
C GLY A 301 9.84 -12.34 -5.58
N TYR A 302 8.89 -12.64 -6.46
CA TYR A 302 8.71 -11.91 -7.72
C TYR A 302 8.21 -10.48 -7.51
N VAL A 303 7.28 -10.26 -6.58
CA VAL A 303 6.82 -8.91 -6.24
C VAL A 303 7.96 -8.09 -5.63
N LEU A 304 8.71 -8.66 -4.67
CA LEU A 304 9.90 -8.01 -4.13
C LEU A 304 10.90 -7.62 -5.24
N ARG A 305 11.15 -8.56 -6.19
CA ARG A 305 12.00 -8.30 -7.35
C ARG A 305 11.48 -7.13 -8.19
N ARG A 306 10.18 -7.06 -8.48
CA ARG A 306 9.56 -5.97 -9.25
C ARG A 306 9.73 -4.61 -8.56
N ILE A 307 9.43 -4.53 -7.26
CA ILE A 307 9.61 -3.31 -6.44
C ILE A 307 11.06 -2.85 -6.48
N LEU A 308 12.01 -3.75 -6.22
CA LEU A 308 13.44 -3.41 -6.20
C LEU A 308 13.91 -2.91 -7.57
N ARG A 309 13.56 -3.63 -8.64
CA ARG A 309 13.94 -3.28 -10.02
C ARG A 309 13.35 -1.95 -10.47
N ARG A 310 12.11 -1.65 -10.07
CA ARG A 310 11.47 -0.36 -10.34
C ARG A 310 12.20 0.78 -9.65
N ALA A 311 12.60 0.62 -8.39
CA ALA A 311 13.43 1.60 -7.69
C ALA A 311 14.80 1.81 -8.37
N ALA A 312 15.47 0.73 -8.77
CA ALA A 312 16.74 0.79 -9.48
C ALA A 312 16.62 1.55 -10.82
N ARG A 313 15.55 1.30 -11.58
CA ARG A 313 15.26 2.02 -12.84
C ARG A 313 15.07 3.51 -12.63
N PHE A 314 14.30 3.93 -11.63
CA PHE A 314 14.15 5.35 -11.32
C PHE A 314 15.46 5.99 -10.79
N GLY A 315 16.36 5.19 -10.22
CA GLY A 315 17.73 5.62 -9.96
C GLY A 315 18.45 6.10 -11.22
N MET A 316 18.29 5.38 -12.35
CA MET A 316 18.88 5.80 -13.63
C MET A 316 18.32 7.13 -14.13
N ASP A 317 17.02 7.38 -13.97
CA ASP A 317 16.41 8.68 -14.29
C ASP A 317 17.05 9.82 -13.45
N LEU A 318 17.51 9.49 -12.24
CA LEU A 318 18.24 10.41 -11.36
C LEU A 318 19.76 10.44 -11.61
N GLY A 319 20.27 9.70 -12.60
CA GLY A 319 21.70 9.64 -12.94
C GLY A 319 22.52 8.69 -12.06
N LEU A 320 21.86 7.81 -11.29
CA LEU A 320 22.51 6.77 -10.51
C LEU A 320 22.80 5.57 -11.43
N GLY A 321 23.99 5.57 -12.00
CA GLY A 321 24.46 4.55 -12.95
C GLY A 321 25.09 3.31 -12.31
N ASP A 322 25.35 3.31 -11.00
CA ASP A 322 25.87 2.15 -10.26
C ASP A 322 24.83 1.71 -9.21
N PRO A 323 24.86 0.43 -8.75
CA PRO A 323 24.02 -0.03 -7.67
C PRO A 323 24.09 0.88 -6.43
N PHE A 324 22.94 1.26 -5.90
CA PHE A 324 22.85 2.26 -4.83
C PHE A 324 21.81 1.97 -3.75
N LEU A 325 20.85 1.07 -3.98
CA LEU A 325 19.70 0.89 -3.10
C LEU A 325 20.12 0.43 -1.70
N ASP A 326 21.14 -0.41 -1.61
CA ASP A 326 21.70 -0.87 -0.34
C ASP A 326 22.28 0.29 0.50
N ARG A 327 22.78 1.35 -0.15
CA ARG A 327 23.27 2.57 0.52
C ARG A 327 22.15 3.45 1.07
N LEU A 328 20.90 3.21 0.68
CA LEU A 328 19.72 3.89 1.25
C LEU A 328 19.19 3.19 2.51
N PHE A 329 19.54 1.92 2.73
CA PHE A 329 19.10 1.17 3.92
C PHE A 329 19.40 1.87 5.26
N PRO A 330 20.58 2.51 5.47
CA PRO A 330 20.84 3.24 6.72
C PRO A 330 19.82 4.35 7.02
N TYR A 331 19.24 4.98 6.00
CA TYR A 331 18.20 6.01 6.18
C TYR A 331 16.85 5.40 6.57
N VAL A 332 16.51 4.22 6.02
CA VAL A 332 15.33 3.44 6.45
C VAL A 332 15.50 3.01 7.91
N LYS A 333 16.68 2.48 8.25
CA LYS A 333 17.02 2.04 9.61
C LYS A 333 16.91 3.21 10.60
N ALA A 334 17.47 4.38 10.27
CA ALA A 334 17.39 5.56 11.12
C ALA A 334 15.95 6.04 11.38
N SER A 335 15.05 5.87 10.41
CA SER A 335 13.65 6.29 10.52
C SER A 335 12.80 5.31 11.36
N LEU A 336 13.05 4.00 11.26
CA LEU A 336 12.08 2.98 11.72
C LEU A 336 12.63 1.90 12.66
N ALA A 337 13.95 1.82 12.89
CA ALA A 337 14.54 0.72 13.68
C ALA A 337 14.15 0.74 15.16
N ASP A 338 13.86 1.91 15.73
CA ASP A 338 13.39 2.05 17.12
C ASP A 338 12.09 1.28 17.37
N GLN A 339 11.21 1.22 16.37
CA GLN A 339 9.93 0.51 16.45
C GLN A 339 10.07 -0.94 15.96
N TYR A 340 11.03 -1.19 15.07
CA TYR A 340 11.20 -2.48 14.40
C TYR A 340 12.66 -2.96 14.51
N PRO A 341 13.03 -3.61 15.64
CA PRO A 341 14.38 -4.15 15.87
C PRO A 341 14.84 -5.13 14.78
N LEU A 342 13.89 -5.75 14.08
CA LEU A 342 14.14 -6.61 12.91
C LEU A 342 15.09 -5.97 11.88
N LEU A 343 14.99 -4.65 11.66
CA LEU A 343 15.86 -3.96 10.71
C LEU A 343 17.33 -3.97 11.16
N ILE A 344 17.59 -4.00 12.46
CA ILE A 344 18.94 -4.13 13.03
C ILE A 344 19.38 -5.60 12.95
N GLU A 345 18.53 -6.51 13.41
CA GLU A 345 18.82 -7.95 13.47
C GLU A 345 19.10 -8.57 12.10
N ARG A 346 18.43 -8.07 11.04
CA ARG A 346 18.52 -8.56 9.67
C ARG A 346 19.30 -7.64 8.72
N GLU A 347 20.00 -6.64 9.25
CA GLU A 347 20.71 -5.63 8.46
C GLU A 347 21.62 -6.23 7.37
N SER A 348 22.44 -7.21 7.73
CA SER A 348 23.35 -7.86 6.77
C SER A 348 22.61 -8.62 5.67
N THR A 349 21.52 -9.31 6.00
CA THR A 349 20.67 -10.02 5.04
C THR A 349 20.00 -9.05 4.09
N ILE A 350 19.44 -7.95 4.61
CA ILE A 350 18.75 -6.91 3.84
C ILE A 350 19.71 -6.27 2.83
N ILE A 351 20.85 -5.77 3.31
CA ILE A 351 21.87 -5.11 2.47
C ILE A 351 22.35 -6.06 1.36
N ASN A 352 22.69 -7.30 1.73
CA ASN A 352 23.24 -8.26 0.76
C ASN A 352 22.22 -8.67 -0.31
N ALA A 353 20.98 -8.94 0.08
CA ALA A 353 19.93 -9.33 -0.86
C ALA A 353 19.59 -8.18 -1.83
N ILE A 354 19.50 -6.94 -1.33
CA ILE A 354 19.27 -5.76 -2.17
C ILE A 354 20.41 -5.60 -3.18
N ARG A 355 21.66 -5.61 -2.69
CA ARG A 355 22.84 -5.42 -3.54
C ARG A 355 22.94 -6.49 -4.63
N GLN A 356 22.73 -7.76 -4.29
CA GLN A 356 22.84 -8.86 -5.25
C GLN A 356 21.79 -8.78 -6.36
N GLU A 357 20.54 -8.47 -6.02
CA GLU A 357 19.48 -8.34 -7.03
C GLU A 357 19.69 -7.09 -7.89
N GLU A 358 20.08 -5.96 -7.31
CA GLU A 358 20.35 -4.72 -8.05
C GLU A 358 21.53 -4.90 -9.03
N GLN A 359 22.64 -5.50 -8.58
CA GLN A 359 23.78 -5.83 -9.45
C GLN A 359 23.38 -6.73 -10.61
N ARG A 360 22.58 -7.77 -10.33
CA ARG A 360 22.09 -8.69 -11.36
C ARG A 360 21.23 -7.97 -12.39
N PHE A 361 20.29 -7.14 -11.92
CA PHE A 361 19.40 -6.41 -12.80
C PHE A 361 20.13 -5.35 -13.62
N HIS A 362 21.14 -4.70 -13.04
CA HIS A 362 21.92 -3.67 -13.73
C HIS A 362 22.56 -4.18 -15.02
N MET A 363 22.97 -5.46 -15.06
CA MET A 363 23.54 -6.09 -16.26
C MET A 363 22.58 -6.10 -17.45
N THR A 364 21.27 -6.22 -17.22
CA THR A 364 20.26 -6.30 -18.29
C THR A 364 19.47 -5.01 -18.46
N LEU A 365 19.34 -4.20 -17.40
CA LEU A 365 18.54 -2.98 -17.37
C LEU A 365 18.99 -1.99 -18.45
N LYS A 366 20.29 -1.79 -18.66
CA LYS A 366 20.78 -0.86 -19.69
C LYS A 366 20.35 -1.28 -21.10
N ALA A 367 20.44 -2.56 -21.41
CA ALA A 367 20.00 -3.10 -22.70
C ALA A 367 18.47 -3.02 -22.85
N GLY A 368 17.72 -3.35 -21.79
CA GLY A 368 16.27 -3.23 -21.77
C GLY A 368 15.77 -1.79 -21.95
N MET A 369 16.44 -0.80 -21.32
CA MET A 369 16.13 0.62 -21.51
C MET A 369 16.39 1.07 -22.95
N ALA A 370 17.49 0.64 -23.57
CA ALA A 370 17.77 0.95 -24.97
C ALA A 370 16.70 0.37 -25.90
N MET A 371 16.31 -0.90 -25.71
CA MET A 371 15.23 -1.53 -26.46
C MET A 371 13.89 -0.81 -26.27
N ALA A 372 13.56 -0.41 -25.03
CA ALA A 372 12.34 0.35 -24.76
C ALA A 372 12.33 1.69 -25.50
N GLN A 373 13.47 2.39 -25.56
CA GLN A 373 13.61 3.64 -26.33
C GLN A 373 13.47 3.41 -27.85
N GLU A 374 14.00 2.30 -28.38
CA GLU A 374 13.81 1.90 -29.78
C GLU A 374 12.32 1.63 -30.09
N ILE A 375 11.61 0.95 -29.19
CA ILE A 375 10.15 0.73 -29.32
C ILE A 375 9.41 2.07 -29.34
N VAL A 376 9.73 2.99 -28.42
CA VAL A 376 9.12 4.33 -28.39
C VAL A 376 9.36 5.08 -29.70
N ALA A 377 10.60 5.07 -30.20
CA ALA A 377 10.96 5.73 -31.46
C ALA A 377 10.18 5.14 -32.65
N ARG A 378 10.13 3.81 -32.76
CA ARG A 378 9.36 3.09 -33.78
C ARG A 378 7.88 3.43 -33.74
N LEU A 379 7.27 3.43 -32.56
CA LEU A 379 5.85 3.75 -32.39
C LEU A 379 5.55 5.20 -32.78
N ARG A 380 6.42 6.16 -32.45
CA ARG A 380 6.30 7.57 -32.90
C ARG A 380 6.32 7.69 -34.42
N GLU A 381 7.26 7.02 -35.07
CA GLU A 381 7.36 7.00 -36.54
C GLU A 381 6.09 6.41 -37.19
N GLN A 382 5.53 5.38 -36.56
CA GLN A 382 4.31 4.71 -37.01
C GLN A 382 3.02 5.42 -36.59
N GLN A 383 3.11 6.57 -35.90
CA GLN A 383 1.97 7.29 -35.30
C GLN A 383 1.09 6.40 -34.41
N GLN A 384 1.71 5.44 -33.73
CA GLN A 384 1.11 4.58 -32.73
C GLN A 384 1.55 5.04 -31.34
N SER A 385 0.75 4.71 -30.33
CA SER A 385 0.97 5.08 -28.93
C SER A 385 0.70 3.93 -27.98
N VAL A 386 0.74 2.69 -28.48
CA VAL A 386 0.47 1.48 -27.69
C VAL A 386 1.67 0.55 -27.81
N PHE A 387 2.26 0.17 -26.67
CA PHE A 387 3.20 -0.95 -26.63
C PHE A 387 2.42 -2.24 -26.82
N SER A 388 2.71 -2.97 -27.89
CA SER A 388 2.04 -4.23 -28.19
C SER A 388 2.39 -5.32 -27.15
N GLY A 389 1.54 -6.35 -27.03
CA GLY A 389 1.84 -7.52 -26.21
C GLY A 389 3.18 -8.17 -26.54
N ASP A 390 3.56 -8.21 -27.83
CA ASP A 390 4.83 -8.75 -28.31
C ASP A 390 6.03 -7.89 -27.92
N ASP A 391 5.91 -6.55 -27.98
CA ASP A 391 6.95 -5.63 -27.53
C ASP A 391 7.20 -5.76 -26.02
N LEU A 392 6.12 -5.84 -25.24
CA LEU A 392 6.18 -6.04 -23.80
C LEU A 392 6.78 -7.41 -23.46
N PHE A 393 6.42 -8.44 -24.21
CA PHE A 393 6.94 -9.78 -24.04
C PHE A 393 8.42 -9.87 -24.39
N LEU A 394 8.87 -9.21 -25.46
CA LEU A 394 10.29 -9.09 -25.83
C LEU A 394 11.10 -8.42 -24.70
N LEU A 395 10.62 -7.28 -24.18
CA LEU A 395 11.23 -6.58 -23.05
C LEU A 395 11.34 -7.50 -21.82
N TYR A 396 10.27 -8.21 -21.52
CA TYR A 396 10.23 -9.12 -20.38
C TYR A 396 11.15 -10.34 -20.53
N ASP A 397 11.00 -11.10 -21.61
CA ASP A 397 11.65 -12.40 -21.81
C ASP A 397 13.14 -12.24 -22.14
N THR A 398 13.47 -11.37 -23.08
CA THR A 398 14.85 -11.22 -23.57
C THR A 398 15.68 -10.32 -22.66
N TYR A 399 15.10 -9.24 -22.15
CA TYR A 399 15.85 -8.23 -21.38
C TYR A 399 15.59 -8.29 -19.87
N GLY A 400 14.70 -9.18 -19.42
CA GLY A 400 14.32 -9.28 -18.00
C GLY A 400 13.64 -8.01 -17.48
N PHE A 401 13.05 -7.22 -18.37
CA PHE A 401 12.48 -5.90 -18.10
C PHE A 401 11.02 -6.06 -17.64
N PRO A 402 10.70 -5.85 -16.36
CA PRO A 402 9.36 -6.13 -15.85
C PRO A 402 8.30 -5.23 -16.49
N LEU A 403 7.08 -5.76 -16.59
CA LEU A 403 5.92 -5.05 -17.14
C LEU A 403 5.71 -3.67 -16.49
N ASP A 404 5.94 -3.51 -15.20
CA ASP A 404 5.77 -2.22 -14.51
C ASP A 404 6.71 -1.14 -15.04
N LEU A 405 7.95 -1.51 -15.37
CA LEU A 405 8.90 -0.55 -15.91
C LEU A 405 8.47 -0.13 -17.31
N ALA A 406 7.93 -1.07 -18.11
CA ALA A 406 7.35 -0.75 -19.41
C ALA A 406 6.10 0.15 -19.27
N LYS A 407 5.22 -0.11 -18.29
CA LYS A 407 4.09 0.77 -17.94
C LYS A 407 4.56 2.19 -17.59
N ASP A 408 5.59 2.31 -16.76
CA ASP A 408 6.13 3.61 -16.35
C ASP A 408 6.75 4.36 -17.54
N ILE A 409 7.48 3.69 -18.43
CA ILE A 409 8.02 4.31 -19.65
C ILE A 409 6.89 4.75 -20.57
N ALA A 410 5.93 3.88 -20.85
CA ALA A 410 4.80 4.22 -21.70
C ALA A 410 4.07 5.45 -21.15
N TRP A 411 3.77 5.47 -19.84
CA TRP A 411 3.13 6.62 -19.20
C TRP A 411 3.94 7.92 -19.31
N GLN A 412 5.26 7.87 -19.07
CA GLN A 412 6.15 9.04 -19.20
C GLN A 412 6.18 9.60 -20.63
N GLU A 413 6.05 8.74 -21.64
CA GLU A 413 6.05 9.11 -23.06
C GLU A 413 4.63 9.43 -23.60
N GLY A 414 3.59 9.34 -22.75
CA GLY A 414 2.20 9.58 -23.12
C GLY A 414 1.53 8.43 -23.89
N PHE A 415 2.06 7.22 -23.75
CA PHE A 415 1.61 5.99 -24.42
C PHE A 415 0.85 5.07 -23.46
N THR A 416 0.11 4.11 -24.02
CA THR A 416 -0.53 3.02 -23.29
C THR A 416 0.14 1.68 -23.61
N ILE A 417 -0.32 0.62 -22.96
CA ILE A 417 0.22 -0.73 -23.14
C ILE A 417 -0.91 -1.75 -23.35
N ASP A 418 -0.62 -2.81 -24.08
CA ASP A 418 -1.50 -3.96 -24.28
C ASP A 418 -1.19 -5.08 -23.27
N GLU A 419 -1.75 -4.95 -22.07
CA GLU A 419 -1.57 -5.95 -20.99
C GLU A 419 -2.18 -7.30 -21.36
N GLU A 420 -3.32 -7.32 -22.02
CA GLU A 420 -3.99 -8.55 -22.45
C GLU A 420 -3.14 -9.32 -23.45
N GLY A 421 -2.58 -8.63 -24.46
CA GLY A 421 -1.65 -9.21 -25.42
C GLY A 421 -0.39 -9.74 -24.76
N PHE A 422 0.18 -9.01 -23.78
CA PHE A 422 1.33 -9.48 -23.01
C PHE A 422 1.01 -10.79 -22.26
N HIS A 423 -0.14 -10.85 -21.59
CA HIS A 423 -0.58 -12.05 -20.88
C HIS A 423 -0.84 -13.23 -21.82
N ALA A 424 -1.40 -12.98 -23.01
CA ALA A 424 -1.57 -13.99 -24.05
C ALA A 424 -0.22 -14.54 -24.54
N ALA A 425 0.77 -13.67 -24.80
CA ALA A 425 2.12 -14.06 -25.20
C ALA A 425 2.82 -14.91 -24.12
N MET A 426 2.72 -14.48 -22.86
CA MET A 426 3.21 -15.23 -21.70
C MET A 426 2.56 -16.61 -21.57
N HIS A 427 1.25 -16.70 -21.78
CA HIS A 427 0.54 -17.98 -21.74
C HIS A 427 1.01 -18.91 -22.86
N ASN A 428 1.14 -18.40 -24.09
CA ASN A 428 1.61 -19.18 -25.24
C ASN A 428 3.02 -19.72 -25.03
N GLN A 429 3.95 -18.92 -24.51
CA GLN A 429 5.30 -19.38 -24.18
C GLN A 429 5.29 -20.49 -23.12
N ARG A 430 4.47 -20.34 -22.07
CA ARG A 430 4.33 -21.38 -21.03
C ARG A 430 3.81 -22.70 -21.62
N GLN A 431 2.86 -22.66 -22.56
CA GLN A 431 2.37 -23.85 -23.24
C GLN A 431 3.46 -24.49 -24.12
N LEU A 432 4.22 -23.68 -24.87
CA LEU A 432 5.36 -24.17 -25.66
C LEU A 432 6.44 -24.84 -24.79
N SER A 433 6.79 -24.25 -23.65
CA SER A 433 7.76 -24.85 -22.71
C SER A 433 7.26 -26.14 -22.04
N LYS A 434 5.94 -26.28 -21.84
CA LYS A 434 5.34 -27.53 -21.32
C LYS A 434 5.34 -28.62 -22.39
N ASN A 435 4.94 -28.29 -23.63
CA ASN A 435 4.92 -29.23 -24.75
C ASN A 435 6.33 -29.70 -25.12
N ALA A 436 7.33 -28.80 -25.10
CA ALA A 436 8.72 -29.18 -25.32
C ALA A 436 9.30 -30.07 -24.21
N ARG A 437 8.73 -30.05 -22.99
CA ARG A 437 9.09 -30.97 -21.91
C ARG A 437 8.39 -32.33 -22.03
N SER A 438 7.14 -32.38 -22.49
CA SER A 438 6.45 -33.65 -22.76
C SER A 438 7.07 -34.39 -23.95
N ASP A 439 7.45 -33.67 -25.01
CA ASP A 439 8.09 -34.27 -26.18
C ASP A 439 9.52 -34.78 -25.87
N ALA A 440 10.17 -34.23 -24.83
CA ALA A 440 11.47 -34.70 -24.35
C ALA A 440 11.36 -35.95 -23.43
N ASP A 441 10.24 -36.13 -22.71
CA ASP A 441 9.96 -37.34 -21.92
C ASP A 441 9.43 -38.50 -22.79
N ASP A 442 8.72 -38.20 -23.89
CA ASP A 442 8.23 -39.20 -24.85
C ASP A 442 9.29 -39.63 -25.90
N GLY A 443 10.44 -38.94 -25.95
CA GLY A 443 11.54 -39.21 -26.88
C GLY A 443 12.61 -40.19 -26.36
N ASP A 444 12.49 -40.67 -25.12
CA ASP A 444 13.47 -41.54 -24.45
C ASP A 444 12.92 -42.95 -24.10
N ASN A 445 11.88 -43.42 -24.84
CA ASN A 445 11.30 -44.77 -24.72
C ASN A 445 11.57 -45.66 -25.95
#